data_AF-A0A5M4FCL7-F1
#
_entry.id   AF-A0A5M4FCL7-F1
#
_cell.length_a   1.000
_cell.length_b   1.000
_cell.length_c   1.000
_cell.angle_alpha   90.00
_cell.angle_beta   90.00
_cell.angle_gamma   90.00
#
_symmetry.space_group_name_H-M   'P 1'
#
loop_
_entity.id
_entity.type
_entity.pdbx_description
1 polymer ?
#
loop_
_entity_poly.entity_id
_entity_poly.type
_entity_poly.pdbx_seq_one_letter_code
_entity_poly.pdbx_strand_id
1 'polypeptide(L)'
;MSGLKDQLHDDLTTSMKARDALRTSTLRMVLTAITNAEVAGKEVRELSDEDIITVLGSEAKKRREAAEAFAEGNRPELADKERAEAEILAEYLPAQLSAEEIAVIVSAAVESVGAAGEGMKAMGKVMGIVSPQVKGKADGGAVAAEVKRQLGA
;
A
#
# COMPACT_ATOMS: atom_id res chain seq x y z
N MET A 1 -6.90 15.56 -13.46
CA MET A 1 -6.84 14.12 -13.15
C MET A 1 -5.38 13.73 -13.18
N SER A 2 -4.88 13.02 -12.16
CA SER A 2 -3.51 12.55 -12.16
C SER A 2 -3.34 11.41 -13.19
N GLY A 3 -2.12 11.20 -13.71
CA GLY A 3 -1.90 10.24 -14.80
C GLY A 3 -2.30 8.80 -14.44
N LEU A 4 -2.10 8.42 -13.16
CA LEU A 4 -2.50 7.11 -12.67
C LEU A 4 -4.01 6.96 -12.54
N LYS A 5 -4.73 8.03 -12.15
CA LYS A 5 -6.19 8.02 -12.07
C LYS A 5 -6.82 7.88 -13.45
N ASP A 6 -6.27 8.58 -14.44
CA ASP A 6 -6.67 8.44 -15.85
C ASP A 6 -6.44 7.00 -16.34
N GLN A 7 -5.27 6.42 -16.07
CA GLN A 7 -4.97 5.03 -16.42
C GLN A 7 -5.99 4.05 -15.81
N LEU A 8 -6.34 4.20 -14.52
CA LEU A 8 -7.35 3.36 -13.86
C LEU A 8 -8.74 3.48 -14.52
N HIS A 9 -9.11 4.66 -15.00
CA HIS A 9 -10.37 4.88 -15.73
C HIS A 9 -10.36 4.25 -17.13
N ASP A 10 -9.24 4.37 -17.85
CA ASP A 10 -9.07 3.77 -19.17
C ASP A 10 -9.07 2.23 -19.09
N ASP A 11 -8.39 1.68 -18.09
CA ASP A 11 -8.35 0.24 -17.84
C ASP A 11 -9.70 -0.31 -17.39
N LEU A 12 -10.48 0.45 -16.60
CA LEU A 12 -11.86 0.09 -16.28
C LEU A 12 -12.73 0.03 -17.55
N THR A 13 -12.56 0.99 -18.45
CA THR A 13 -13.29 0.98 -19.73
C THR A 13 -12.90 -0.23 -20.57
N THR A 14 -11.61 -0.57 -20.58
CA THR A 14 -11.08 -1.73 -21.29
C THR A 14 -11.58 -3.05 -20.70
N SER A 15 -11.58 -3.20 -19.37
CA SER A 15 -12.08 -4.41 -18.69
C SER A 15 -13.58 -4.62 -18.93
N MET A 16 -14.36 -3.54 -18.97
CA MET A 16 -15.79 -3.60 -19.30
C MET A 16 -16.04 -4.09 -20.73
N LYS A 17 -15.27 -3.63 -21.71
CA LYS A 17 -15.35 -4.09 -23.11
C LYS A 17 -14.94 -5.55 -23.24
N ALA A 18 -13.89 -5.95 -22.51
CA ALA A 18 -13.41 -7.33 -22.47
C ALA A 18 -14.31 -8.28 -21.68
N ARG A 19 -15.32 -7.77 -20.95
CA ARG A 19 -16.17 -8.51 -20.01
C ARG A 19 -15.38 -9.20 -18.89
N ASP A 20 -14.23 -8.63 -18.52
CA ASP A 20 -13.44 -9.05 -17.36
C ASP A 20 -14.12 -8.55 -16.08
N ALA A 21 -15.00 -9.37 -15.52
CA ALA A 21 -15.82 -8.99 -14.37
C ALA A 21 -14.99 -8.70 -13.12
N LEU A 22 -13.91 -9.47 -12.89
CA LEU A 22 -13.07 -9.35 -11.71
C LEU A 22 -12.26 -8.05 -11.74
N ARG A 23 -11.57 -7.75 -12.85
CA ARG A 23 -10.85 -6.48 -13.01
C ARG A 23 -11.81 -5.30 -12.95
N THR A 24 -12.97 -5.42 -13.60
CA THR A 24 -14.00 -4.37 -13.56
C THR A 24 -14.47 -4.05 -12.15
N SER A 25 -14.79 -5.06 -11.33
CA SER A 25 -15.22 -4.81 -9.94
C SER A 25 -14.09 -4.23 -9.09
N THR A 26 -12.87 -4.75 -9.26
CA THR A 26 -11.68 -4.29 -8.53
C THR A 26 -11.37 -2.83 -8.81
N LEU A 27 -11.31 -2.43 -10.09
CA LEU A 27 -11.03 -1.07 -10.50
C LEU A 27 -12.11 -0.08 -10.04
N ARG A 28 -13.40 -0.44 -10.11
CA ARG A 28 -14.48 0.42 -9.59
C ARG A 28 -14.35 0.64 -8.08
N MET A 29 -14.02 -0.41 -7.34
CA MET A 29 -13.91 -0.32 -5.88
C MET A 29 -12.74 0.60 -5.50
N VAL A 30 -11.61 0.47 -6.19
CA VAL A 30 -10.45 1.34 -5.96
C VAL A 30 -10.69 2.78 -6.38
N LEU A 31 -11.32 3.03 -7.53
CA LEU A 31 -11.70 4.38 -7.93
C LEU A 31 -12.62 5.04 -6.89
N THR A 32 -13.51 4.24 -6.28
CA THR A 32 -14.34 4.70 -5.15
C THR A 32 -13.49 5.02 -3.92
N ALA A 33 -12.48 4.19 -3.60
CA ALA A 33 -11.56 4.45 -2.50
C ALA A 33 -10.75 5.74 -2.72
N ILE A 34 -10.31 5.99 -3.95
CA ILE A 34 -9.64 7.23 -4.35
C ILE A 34 -10.58 8.42 -4.15
N THR A 35 -11.82 8.36 -4.67
CA THR A 35 -12.80 9.43 -4.47
C THR A 35 -13.12 9.68 -3.00
N ASN A 36 -13.23 8.62 -2.19
CA ASN A 36 -13.43 8.75 -0.75
C ASN A 36 -12.25 9.49 -0.10
N ALA A 37 -11.01 9.19 -0.50
CA ALA A 37 -9.82 9.88 0.01
C ALA A 37 -9.74 11.35 -0.46
N GLU A 38 -10.23 11.68 -1.66
CA GLU A 38 -10.33 13.06 -2.17
C GLU A 38 -11.28 13.93 -1.34
N VAL A 39 -12.33 13.34 -0.77
CA VAL A 39 -13.37 14.04 -0.01
C VAL A 39 -13.27 13.87 1.51
N ALA A 40 -12.36 13.03 2.01
CA ALA A 40 -12.22 12.76 3.44
C ALA A 40 -11.67 13.95 4.27
N GLY A 41 -11.04 14.92 3.59
CA GLY A 41 -10.48 16.12 4.22
C GLY A 41 -11.52 17.19 4.55
N LYS A 42 -11.06 18.30 5.14
CA LYS A 42 -11.90 19.50 5.35
C LYS A 42 -12.32 20.15 4.03
N GLU A 43 -11.52 19.97 2.99
CA GLU A 43 -11.75 20.45 1.64
C GLU A 43 -11.57 19.28 0.67
N VAL A 44 -12.35 19.31 -0.41
CA VAL A 44 -12.18 18.37 -1.51
C VAL A 44 -10.88 18.70 -2.22
N ARG A 45 -10.02 17.70 -2.39
CA ARG A 45 -8.76 17.85 -3.14
C ARG A 45 -8.61 16.73 -4.14
N GLU A 46 -7.96 17.03 -5.24
CA GLU A 46 -7.50 15.99 -6.16
C GLU A 46 -6.26 15.29 -5.57
N LEU A 47 -6.20 13.96 -5.67
CA LEU A 47 -5.02 13.22 -5.24
C LEU A 47 -3.91 13.29 -6.28
N SER A 48 -2.67 13.42 -5.79
CA SER A 48 -1.48 13.18 -6.60
C SER A 48 -1.30 11.69 -6.90
N ASP A 49 -0.49 11.32 -7.90
CA ASP A 49 -0.19 9.91 -8.17
C ASP A 49 0.44 9.22 -6.95
N GLU A 50 1.26 9.93 -6.18
CA GLU A 50 1.85 9.39 -4.94
C GLU A 50 0.79 9.10 -3.85
N ASP A 51 -0.22 9.97 -3.74
CA ASP A 51 -1.33 9.75 -2.83
C ASP A 51 -2.18 8.55 -3.30
N ILE A 52 -2.41 8.42 -4.61
CA ILE A 52 -3.15 7.30 -5.18
C ILE A 52 -2.42 5.98 -4.96
N ILE A 53 -1.10 5.95 -5.16
CA ILE A 53 -0.27 4.77 -4.84
C ILE A 53 -0.43 4.38 -3.37
N THR A 54 -0.53 5.37 -2.47
CA THR A 54 -0.76 5.10 -1.03
C THR A 54 -2.14 4.47 -0.79
N VAL A 55 -3.18 4.96 -1.46
CA VAL A 55 -4.54 4.37 -1.40
C VAL A 55 -4.53 2.94 -1.96
N LEU A 56 -3.95 2.75 -3.15
CA LEU A 56 -3.81 1.44 -3.80
C LEU A 56 -3.08 0.42 -2.92
N GLY A 57 -1.96 0.81 -2.30
CA GLY A 57 -1.18 -0.05 -1.42
C GLY A 57 -1.99 -0.48 -0.18
N SER A 58 -2.79 0.44 0.36
CA SER A 58 -3.69 0.17 1.49
C SER A 58 -4.80 -0.81 1.10
N GLU A 59 -5.42 -0.63 -0.07
CA GLU A 59 -6.45 -1.54 -0.58
C GLU A 59 -5.86 -2.92 -0.89
N ALA A 60 -4.71 -3.01 -1.55
CA ALA A 60 -4.02 -4.28 -1.83
C ALA A 60 -3.64 -5.03 -0.54
N LYS A 61 -3.28 -4.32 0.54
CA LYS A 61 -3.05 -4.92 1.86
C LYS A 61 -4.33 -5.52 2.45
N LYS A 62 -5.43 -4.76 2.46
CA LYS A 62 -6.74 -5.26 2.96
C LYS A 62 -7.17 -6.55 2.27
N ARG A 63 -6.92 -6.65 0.96
CA ARG A 63 -7.21 -7.85 0.17
C ARG A 63 -6.35 -9.04 0.57
N ARG A 64 -5.04 -8.84 0.79
CA ARG A 64 -4.17 -9.90 1.33
C ARG A 64 -4.60 -10.38 2.71
N GLU A 65 -4.92 -9.45 3.62
CA GLU A 65 -5.42 -9.79 4.96
C GLU A 65 -6.76 -10.52 4.90
N ALA A 66 -7.68 -10.10 4.03
CA ALA A 66 -8.95 -10.79 3.81
C ALA A 66 -8.75 -12.19 3.23
N ALA A 67 -7.79 -12.37 2.32
CA ALA A 67 -7.45 -13.67 1.76
C ALA A 67 -6.96 -14.65 2.84
N GLU A 68 -6.08 -14.19 3.73
CA GLU A 68 -5.60 -14.97 4.88
C GLU A 68 -6.76 -15.34 5.81
N ALA A 69 -7.58 -14.36 6.20
CA ALA A 69 -8.74 -14.60 7.07
C ALA A 69 -9.76 -15.58 6.46
N PHE A 70 -10.02 -15.52 5.15
CA PHE A 70 -10.88 -16.48 4.48
C PHE A 70 -10.27 -17.88 4.40
N ALA A 71 -8.95 -17.98 4.18
CA ALA A 71 -8.25 -19.26 4.17
C ALA A 71 -8.30 -19.93 5.56
N GLU A 72 -8.02 -19.18 6.63
CA GLU A 72 -8.16 -19.64 8.02
C GLU A 72 -9.60 -20.06 8.34
N GLY A 73 -10.58 -19.34 7.78
CA GLY A 73 -12.00 -19.66 7.89
C GLY A 73 -12.48 -20.84 7.03
N ASN A 74 -11.61 -21.59 6.37
CA ASN A 74 -11.94 -22.67 5.43
C ASN A 74 -12.85 -22.23 4.26
N ARG A 75 -12.63 -21.02 3.73
CA ARG A 75 -13.34 -20.46 2.57
C ARG A 75 -12.37 -20.18 1.41
N PRO A 76 -11.74 -21.21 0.81
CA PRO A 76 -10.65 -21.03 -0.16
C PRO A 76 -11.07 -20.24 -1.41
N GLU A 77 -12.29 -20.46 -1.91
CA GLU A 77 -12.84 -19.72 -3.07
C GLU A 77 -12.86 -18.19 -2.85
N LEU A 78 -13.13 -17.75 -1.61
CA LEU A 78 -13.07 -16.33 -1.29
C LEU A 78 -11.63 -15.85 -1.12
N ALA A 79 -10.77 -16.67 -0.52
CA ALA A 79 -9.35 -16.35 -0.40
C ALA A 79 -8.70 -16.13 -1.78
N ASP A 80 -9.01 -17.01 -2.74
CA ASP A 80 -8.47 -16.94 -4.09
C ASP A 80 -9.01 -15.75 -4.85
N LYS A 81 -10.28 -15.40 -4.64
CA LYS A 81 -10.84 -14.15 -5.17
C LYS A 81 -10.10 -12.93 -4.63
N GLU A 82 -9.92 -12.83 -3.31
CA GLU A 82 -9.21 -11.70 -2.69
C GLU A 82 -7.75 -11.59 -3.18
N ARG A 83 -7.06 -12.73 -3.36
CA ARG A 83 -5.70 -12.78 -3.94
C ARG A 83 -5.68 -12.26 -5.38
N ALA A 84 -6.59 -12.73 -6.22
CA ALA A 84 -6.66 -12.31 -7.61
C ALA A 84 -6.97 -10.80 -7.72
N GLU A 85 -7.83 -10.26 -6.85
CA GLU A 85 -8.05 -8.82 -6.81
C GLU A 85 -6.81 -8.06 -6.29
N ALA A 86 -6.06 -8.59 -5.33
CA ALA A 86 -4.80 -8.00 -4.87
C ALA A 86 -3.73 -7.97 -5.98
N GLU A 87 -3.65 -9.03 -6.80
CA GLU A 87 -2.75 -9.10 -7.95
C GLU A 87 -3.06 -8.03 -9.00
N ILE A 88 -4.34 -7.81 -9.31
CA ILE A 88 -4.78 -6.73 -10.21
C ILE A 88 -4.31 -5.37 -9.69
N LEU A 89 -4.42 -5.12 -8.37
CA LEU A 89 -3.96 -3.85 -7.79
C LEU A 89 -2.43 -3.70 -7.81
N ALA A 90 -1.69 -4.81 -7.69
CA ALA A 90 -0.24 -4.80 -7.72
C ALA A 90 0.33 -4.31 -9.07
N GLU A 91 -0.42 -4.46 -10.17
CA GLU A 91 -0.03 -3.94 -11.49
C GLU A 91 0.11 -2.41 -11.53
N TYR A 92 -0.59 -1.70 -10.63
CA TYR A 92 -0.59 -0.24 -10.52
C TYR A 92 0.36 0.29 -9.45
N LEU A 93 1.05 -0.60 -8.75
CA LEU A 93 1.95 -0.26 -7.66
C LEU A 93 3.41 -0.39 -8.11
N PRO A 94 4.31 0.45 -7.58
CA PRO A 94 5.73 0.15 -7.62
C PRO A 94 6.01 -1.23 -7.01
N ALA A 95 7.12 -1.85 -7.43
CA ALA A 95 7.59 -3.10 -6.81
C ALA A 95 7.59 -2.97 -5.28
N GLN A 96 6.79 -3.82 -4.64
CA GLN A 96 6.61 -3.82 -3.19
C GLN A 96 7.83 -4.45 -2.53
N LEU A 97 8.29 -3.83 -1.45
CA LEU A 97 9.41 -4.31 -0.66
C LEU A 97 8.98 -5.50 0.20
N SER A 98 9.86 -6.49 0.31
CA SER A 98 9.71 -7.58 1.27
C SER A 98 9.94 -7.10 2.71
N ALA A 99 9.54 -7.90 3.69
CA ALA A 99 9.80 -7.59 5.10
C ALA A 99 11.31 -7.49 5.39
N GLU A 100 12.12 -8.33 4.74
CA GLU A 100 13.57 -8.32 4.81
C GLU A 100 14.16 -7.05 4.19
N GLU A 101 13.68 -6.65 3.01
CA GLU A 101 14.13 -5.41 2.37
C GLU A 101 13.79 -4.18 3.21
N ILE A 102 12.59 -4.14 3.80
CA ILE A 102 12.21 -3.07 4.75
C ILE A 102 13.16 -3.09 5.96
N ALA A 103 13.45 -4.25 6.54
CA ALA A 103 14.35 -4.37 7.67
C ALA A 103 15.77 -3.88 7.35
N VAL A 104 16.29 -4.19 6.16
CA VAL A 104 17.60 -3.71 5.69
C VAL A 104 17.62 -2.19 5.55
N ILE A 105 16.59 -1.59 4.92
CA ILE A 105 16.48 -0.13 4.76
C ILE A 105 16.42 0.56 6.12
N VAL A 106 15.64 0.00 7.06
CA VAL A 106 15.53 0.53 8.42
C VAL A 106 16.86 0.43 9.16
N SER A 107 17.56 -0.70 9.08
CA SER A 107 18.86 -0.89 9.74
C SER A 107 19.88 0.14 9.26
N ALA A 108 19.98 0.32 7.93
CA ALA A 108 20.85 1.32 7.34
C ALA A 108 20.49 2.74 7.80
N ALA A 109 19.20 3.06 7.93
CA ALA A 109 18.75 4.36 8.42
C ALA A 109 19.12 4.57 9.89
N VAL A 110 18.92 3.57 10.76
CA VAL A 110 19.28 3.62 12.19
C VAL A 110 20.77 3.89 12.37
N GLU A 111 21.62 3.17 11.62
CA GLU A 111 23.07 3.36 11.61
C GLU A 111 23.44 4.77 11.13
N SER A 112 22.85 5.24 10.02
CA SER A 112 23.18 6.54 9.41
C SER A 112 22.93 7.74 10.32
N VAL A 113 21.91 7.69 11.18
CA VAL A 113 21.61 8.78 12.12
C VAL A 113 22.30 8.62 13.48
N GLY A 114 23.10 7.57 13.66
CA GLY A 114 23.74 7.26 14.94
C GLY A 114 22.72 7.00 16.06
N ALA A 115 21.53 6.51 15.72
CA ALA A 115 20.41 6.34 16.66
C ALA A 115 20.49 5.06 17.50
N ALA A 116 21.51 4.24 17.27
CA ALA A 116 21.72 3.02 18.05
C ALA A 116 21.82 3.37 19.54
N GLY A 117 20.86 2.87 20.34
CA GLY A 117 20.78 3.15 21.78
C GLY A 117 20.03 4.43 22.19
N GLU A 118 19.56 5.26 21.25
CA GLU A 118 18.66 6.39 21.57
C GLU A 118 17.20 5.94 21.85
N GLY A 119 16.90 4.67 21.54
CA GLY A 119 15.58 4.08 21.72
C GLY A 119 14.50 4.81 20.93
N MET A 120 13.28 4.85 21.47
CA MET A 120 12.13 5.49 20.82
C MET A 120 12.30 7.00 20.56
N LYS A 121 13.28 7.67 21.18
CA LYS A 121 13.57 9.08 20.91
C LYS A 121 14.07 9.31 19.48
N ALA A 122 14.69 8.31 18.87
CA ALA A 122 15.19 8.38 17.50
C ALA A 122 14.14 8.08 16.43
N MET A 123 12.93 7.65 16.81
CA MET A 123 11.85 7.26 15.89
C MET A 123 11.62 8.32 14.79
N GLY A 124 11.50 9.60 15.18
CA GLY A 124 11.26 10.68 14.23
C GLY A 124 12.42 10.89 13.25
N LYS A 125 13.67 10.77 13.71
CA LYS A 125 14.86 10.90 12.87
C LYS A 125 14.94 9.77 11.85
N VAL A 126 14.77 8.53 12.31
CA VAL A 126 14.83 7.34 11.46
C VAL A 126 13.69 7.35 10.44
N MET A 127 12.46 7.63 10.86
CA MET A 127 11.31 7.74 9.95
C MET A 127 11.50 8.84 8.90
N GLY A 128 12.18 9.94 9.23
CA GLY A 128 12.52 11.00 8.27
C GLY A 128 13.41 10.53 7.12
N ILE A 129 14.28 9.54 7.36
CA ILE A 129 15.15 8.94 6.34
C ILE A 129 14.46 7.79 5.60
N VAL A 130 13.72 6.94 6.31
CA VAL A 130 13.12 5.73 5.73
C VAL A 130 11.92 6.07 4.87
N SER A 131 11.03 6.97 5.31
CA SER A 131 9.74 7.21 4.64
C SER A 131 9.86 7.54 3.15
N PRO A 132 10.79 8.42 2.71
CA PRO A 132 10.97 8.70 1.28
C PRO A 132 11.47 7.50 0.46
N GLN A 133 12.22 6.59 1.06
CA GLN A 133 12.80 5.42 0.37
C GLN A 133 11.76 4.33 0.12
N VAL A 134 10.76 4.25 1.00
CA VAL A 134 9.74 3.19 1.00
C VAL A 134 8.35 3.68 0.59
N LYS A 135 8.20 4.99 0.33
CA LYS A 135 6.92 5.61 -0.06
C LYS A 135 6.33 4.88 -1.26
N GLY A 136 5.11 4.36 -1.10
CA GLY A 136 4.39 3.61 -2.15
C GLY A 136 4.94 2.22 -2.46
N LYS A 137 6.05 1.81 -1.83
CA LYS A 137 6.67 0.48 -1.96
C LYS A 137 6.47 -0.39 -0.72
N ALA A 138 6.05 0.20 0.40
CA ALA A 138 5.73 -0.51 1.62
C ALA A 138 4.60 0.18 2.39
N ASP A 139 3.91 -0.60 3.22
CA ASP A 139 2.92 -0.08 4.16
C ASP A 139 3.60 0.75 5.25
N GLY A 140 3.15 1.99 5.45
CA GLY A 140 3.71 2.89 6.46
C GLY A 140 3.59 2.34 7.88
N GLY A 141 2.54 1.57 8.16
CA GLY A 141 2.37 0.87 9.43
C GLY A 141 3.43 -0.20 9.66
N ALA A 142 3.69 -1.05 8.66
CA ALA A 142 4.74 -2.06 8.69
C ALA A 142 6.13 -1.45 8.85
N VAL A 143 6.42 -0.37 8.13
CA VAL A 143 7.69 0.38 8.25
C VAL A 143 7.86 0.94 9.67
N ALA A 144 6.82 1.58 10.21
CA ALA A 144 6.86 2.12 11.56
C ALA A 144 7.01 1.02 12.64
N ALA A 145 6.35 -0.13 12.44
CA ALA A 145 6.49 -1.28 13.32
C ALA A 145 7.93 -1.83 13.30
N GLU A 146 8.55 -1.89 12.12
CA GLU A 146 9.92 -2.35 11.97
C GLU A 146 10.94 -1.39 12.61
N VAL A 147 10.78 -0.08 12.39
CA VAL A 147 11.62 0.94 13.07
C VAL A 147 11.49 0.82 14.58
N LYS A 148 10.27 0.67 15.09
CA LYS A 148 10.02 0.47 16.52
C LYS A 148 10.69 -0.80 17.04
N ARG A 149 10.65 -1.89 16.27
CA ARG A 149 11.29 -3.17 16.62
C ARG A 149 12.81 -3.01 16.76
N GLN A 150 13.47 -2.36 15.80
CA GLN A 150 14.93 -2.19 15.82
C GLN A 150 15.42 -1.17 16.85
N LEU A 151 14.62 -0.15 17.18
CA LEU A 151 14.96 0.83 18.22
C LEU A 151 14.58 0.37 19.64
N GLY A 152 13.65 -0.57 19.77
CA GLY A 152 13.19 -1.11 21.05
C GLY A 152 13.91 -2.38 21.50
N ALA A 153 14.77 -2.95 20.63
CA ALA A 153 15.73 -4.00 20.95
C ALA A 153 17.00 -3.38 21.55
#